data_AF-A0A355GN49-F1
#
_entry.id   AF-A0A355GN49-F1
#
_cell.length_a   1.000
_cell.length_b   1.000
_cell.length_c   1.000
_cell.angle_alpha   90.00
_cell.angle_beta   90.00
_cell.angle_gamma   90.00
#
_symmetry.space_group_name_H-M   'P 1'
#
loop_
_entity.id
_entity.type
_entity.pdbx_description
1 polymer ?
#
loop_
_entity_poly.entity_id
_entity_poly.type
_entity_poly.pdbx_seq_one_letter_code
_entity_poly.pdbx_strand_id
1 'polypeptide(L)'
;MLGNVSPTEFDLRFSFWGIPIRVHPLFWLMAGFMGWYPDDPKITLIWIACVFISILVHELGHAVMAKYFGWPPEIVLYHFGGLAIYQP
;
A
#
# COMPACT_ATOMS: atom_id res chain seq x y z
N MET A 1 -13.36 3.88 13.99
CA MET A 1 -12.03 3.36 13.57
C MET A 1 -11.76 3.85 12.16
N LEU A 2 -10.74 4.67 11.96
CA LEU A 2 -10.35 5.29 10.68
C LEU A 2 -9.70 4.28 9.71
N GLY A 3 -10.23 3.05 9.59
CA GLY A 3 -9.55 1.92 8.94
C GLY A 3 -10.28 1.26 7.77
N ASN A 4 -11.59 1.49 7.59
CA ASN A 4 -12.32 0.93 6.45
C ASN A 4 -12.32 1.93 5.29
N VAL A 5 -11.23 1.94 4.51
CA VAL A 5 -11.23 2.59 3.20
C VAL A 5 -12.13 1.77 2.29
N SER A 6 -13.29 2.34 1.93
CA SER A 6 -14.24 1.69 1.02
C SER A 6 -13.53 1.25 -0.26
N PRO A 7 -13.76 0.02 -0.74
CA PRO A 7 -13.20 -0.43 -1.99
C PRO A 7 -13.69 0.42 -3.16
N THR A 8 -12.81 0.70 -4.11
CA THR A 8 -13.17 1.34 -5.38
C THR A 8 -13.04 0.35 -6.53
N GLU A 9 -13.67 0.67 -7.66
CA GLU A 9 -13.50 -0.07 -8.92
C GLU A 9 -12.10 0.08 -9.53
N PHE A 10 -11.36 1.11 -9.11
CA PHE A 10 -10.01 1.43 -9.55
C PHE A 10 -8.92 0.89 -8.62
N ASP A 11 -9.29 0.16 -7.58
CA ASP A 11 -8.33 -0.45 -6.67
C ASP A 11 -7.49 -1.48 -7.42
N LEU A 12 -6.17 -1.31 -7.37
CA LEU A 12 -5.26 -2.36 -7.85
C LEU A 12 -5.22 -3.48 -6.81
N ARG A 13 -5.61 -4.68 -7.21
CA ARG A 13 -5.67 -5.86 -6.33
C ARG A 13 -4.78 -6.96 -6.86
N PHE A 14 -3.92 -7.46 -6.00
CA PHE A 14 -3.06 -8.60 -6.29
C PHE A 14 -2.76 -9.40 -5.01
N SER A 15 -2.11 -10.55 -5.15
CA SER A 15 -1.70 -11.36 -4.01
C SER A 15 -0.20 -11.60 -4.07
N PHE A 16 0.46 -11.53 -2.91
CA PHE A 16 1.87 -11.85 -2.76
C PHE A 16 2.04 -12.88 -1.64
N TRP A 17 2.59 -14.06 -1.95
CA TRP A 17 2.71 -15.19 -1.01
C TRP A 17 1.41 -15.53 -0.24
N GLY A 18 0.26 -15.40 -0.92
CA GLY A 18 -1.05 -15.67 -0.33
C GLY A 18 -1.55 -14.57 0.61
N ILE A 19 -0.92 -13.40 0.63
CA ILE A 19 -1.39 -12.20 1.34
C ILE A 19 -2.11 -11.32 0.31
N PRO A 20 -3.42 -11.05 0.45
CA PRO A 20 -4.13 -10.11 -0.40
C PRO A 20 -3.63 -8.68 -0.16
N ILE A 21 -3.28 -8.00 -1.26
CA ILE A 21 -2.82 -6.61 -1.26
C ILE A 21 -3.75 -5.78 -2.13
N ARG A 22 -4.21 -4.66 -1.59
CA ARG A 22 -5.07 -3.68 -2.25
C ARG A 22 -4.42 -2.31 -2.22
N VAL A 23 -4.30 -1.67 -3.38
CA VAL A 23 -3.77 -0.31 -3.50
C VAL A 23 -4.87 0.61 -4.00
N HIS A 24 -5.29 1.53 -3.14
CA HIS A 24 -6.30 2.52 -3.44
C HIS A 24 -5.74 3.60 -4.38
N PRO A 25 -6.49 4.11 -5.37
CA PRO A 25 -6.01 5.12 -6.33
C PRO A 25 -5.40 6.37 -5.68
N LEU A 26 -5.98 6.81 -4.56
CA LEU A 26 -5.48 7.96 -3.80
C LEU A 26 -4.05 7.77 -3.27
N PHE A 27 -3.58 6.54 -3.10
CA PHE A 27 -2.18 6.27 -2.74
C PHE A 27 -1.24 6.88 -3.79
N TRP A 28 -1.51 6.60 -5.08
CA TRP A 28 -0.69 7.08 -6.19
C TRP A 28 -0.75 8.60 -6.33
N LEU A 29 -1.94 9.18 -6.16
CA LEU A 29 -2.13 10.63 -6.21
C LEU A 29 -1.38 11.35 -5.09
N MET A 30 -1.45 10.83 -3.86
CA MET A 30 -0.70 11.43 -2.74
C MET A 30 0.81 11.24 -2.88
N ALA A 31 1.28 10.06 -3.29
CA ALA A 31 2.70 9.82 -3.53
C ALA A 31 3.25 10.75 -4.62
N GLY A 32 2.50 10.93 -5.71
CA GLY A 32 2.86 11.83 -6.81
C GLY A 32 2.83 13.30 -6.40
N PHE A 33 1.84 13.71 -5.60
CA PHE A 33 1.77 15.08 -5.07
C PHE A 33 2.95 15.41 -4.15
N MET A 34 3.36 14.47 -3.30
CA MET A 34 4.48 14.66 -2.36
C MET A 34 5.85 14.76 -3.04
N GLY A 35 6.07 13.99 -4.10
CA GLY A 35 7.33 14.01 -4.87
C GLY A 35 7.21 14.68 -6.22
N TRP A 36 6.27 15.63 -6.35
CA TRP A 36 5.99 16.28 -7.62
C TRP A 36 7.19 17.07 -8.13
N TYR A 37 7.72 16.65 -9.27
CA TYR A 37 8.83 17.30 -9.95
C TYR A 37 8.45 17.56 -11.42
N PRO A 38 7.98 18.78 -11.76
CA PRO A 38 7.37 19.06 -13.07
C PRO A 38 8.39 19.09 -14.23
N ASP A 39 9.64 19.46 -13.95
CA ASP A 39 10.68 19.60 -14.97
C ASP A 39 11.23 18.24 -15.44
N ASP A 40 11.09 17.20 -14.61
CA ASP A 40 11.44 15.83 -14.97
C ASP A 40 10.44 14.82 -14.38
N PRO A 41 9.42 14.41 -15.14
CA PRO A 41 8.42 13.45 -14.66
C PRO A 41 9.04 12.07 -14.35
N LYS A 42 10.24 11.75 -14.86
CA LYS A 42 10.92 10.49 -14.51
C LYS A 42 11.32 10.47 -13.04
N ILE A 43 11.75 11.59 -12.48
CA ILE A 43 12.07 11.71 -11.05
C ILE A 43 10.82 11.49 -10.22
N THR A 44 9.69 12.08 -10.61
CA THR A 44 8.40 11.87 -9.95
C THR A 44 8.00 10.38 -9.97
N LEU A 45 8.16 9.70 -11.12
CA LEU A 45 7.85 8.26 -11.24
C LEU A 45 8.78 7.39 -10.38
N ILE A 46 10.09 7.67 -10.36
CA ILE A 46 11.05 6.98 -9.50
C ILE A 46 10.69 7.19 -8.02
N TRP A 47 10.33 8.41 -7.63
CA TRP A 47 9.87 8.72 -6.29
C TRP A 47 8.64 7.89 -5.91
N ILE A 48 7.61 7.86 -6.76
CA ILE A 48 6.39 7.07 -6.52
C ILE A 48 6.73 5.59 -6.35
N ALA A 49 7.61 5.05 -7.19
CA ALA A 49 8.06 3.66 -7.10
C ALA A 49 8.80 3.39 -5.77
N CYS A 50 9.71 4.28 -5.36
CA CYS A 50 10.43 4.16 -4.09
C CYS A 50 9.47 4.19 -2.89
N VAL A 51 8.53 5.13 -2.86
CA VAL A 51 7.51 5.25 -1.79
C VAL A 51 6.65 3.98 -1.74
N PHE A 52 6.18 3.51 -2.89
CA PHE A 52 5.39 2.28 -2.99
C PHE A 52 6.14 1.07 -2.44
N ILE A 53 7.36 0.83 -2.91
CA ILE A 53 8.16 -0.32 -2.48
C ILE A 53 8.48 -0.23 -0.99
N SER A 54 8.85 0.97 -0.49
CA SER A 54 9.17 1.17 0.92
C SER A 54 8.00 0.81 1.84
N ILE A 55 6.81 1.33 1.53
CA ILE A 55 5.61 1.08 2.35
C ILE A 55 5.16 -0.38 2.20
N LEU A 56 5.18 -0.92 0.98
CA LEU A 56 4.81 -2.32 0.75
C LEU A 56 5.71 -3.28 1.55
N VAL A 57 7.02 -3.07 1.55
CA VAL A 57 7.96 -3.90 2.33
C VAL A 57 7.71 -3.76 3.84
N HIS A 58 7.39 -2.56 4.32
CA HIS A 58 7.02 -2.35 5.73
C HIS A 58 5.77 -3.14 6.13
N GLU A 59 4.68 -3.02 5.36
CA GLU A 59 3.43 -3.73 5.64
C GLU A 59 3.56 -5.25 5.45
N LEU A 60 4.37 -5.69 4.49
CA LEU A 60 4.69 -7.11 4.33
C LEU A 60 5.37 -7.67 5.58
N GLY A 61 6.22 -6.90 6.26
CA GLY A 61 6.81 -7.30 7.53
C GLY A 61 5.75 -7.63 8.59
N HIS A 62 4.76 -6.74 8.75
CA HIS A 62 3.63 -6.96 9.66
C HIS A 62 2.78 -8.16 9.27
N ALA A 63 2.44 -8.26 7.98
CA ALA A 63 1.60 -9.33 7.47
C ALA A 63 2.27 -10.71 7.58
N VAL A 64 3.58 -10.80 7.31
CA VAL A 64 4.37 -12.03 7.51
C VAL A 64 4.39 -12.41 8.99
N MET A 65 4.55 -11.45 9.90
CA MET A 65 4.51 -11.72 11.34
C MET A 65 3.13 -12.22 11.79
N ALA A 66 2.05 -11.58 11.34
CA ALA A 66 0.69 -12.02 11.62
C ALA A 66 0.44 -13.45 11.11
N LYS A 67 0.88 -13.74 9.88
CA LYS A 67 0.77 -15.08 9.27
C LYS A 67 1.58 -16.13 10.03
N TYR A 68 2.76 -15.77 10.53
CA TYR A 68 3.57 -16.66 11.37
C TYR A 68 2.85 -17.06 12.68
N PHE A 69 2.08 -16.15 13.26
CA PHE A 69 1.23 -16.42 14.42
C PHE A 69 -0.13 -17.05 14.08
N GLY A 70 -0.40 -17.39 12.82
CA GLY A 70 -1.62 -18.07 12.39
C GLY A 70 -2.79 -17.16 12.02
N TRP A 71 -2.60 -15.84 11.97
CA TRP A 71 -3.64 -14.88 11.62
C TRP A 71 -3.67 -14.62 10.11
N PRO A 72 -4.86 -14.48 9.48
CA PRO A 72 -4.97 -14.12 8.07
C PRO A 72 -4.78 -12.60 7.89
N PRO A 73 -3.68 -12.13 7.25
CA PRO A 73 -3.46 -10.71 7.04
C PRO A 73 -4.06 -10.21 5.72
N GLU A 74 -4.42 -8.93 5.66
CA GLU A 74 -4.73 -8.18 4.44
C GLU A 74 -3.96 -6.86 4.45
N ILE A 75 -3.39 -6.45 3.33
CA ILE A 75 -2.66 -5.17 3.22
C ILE A 75 -3.48 -4.21 2.36
N VAL A 76 -3.74 -3.01 2.89
CA VAL A 76 -4.37 -1.91 2.17
C VAL A 76 -3.44 -0.71 2.13
N LEU A 77 -3.03 -0.28 0.94
CA LEU A 77 -2.30 0.96 0.73
C LEU A 77 -3.26 2.06 0.30
N TYR A 78 -3.24 3.20 0.99
CA TYR A 78 -4.17 4.32 0.79
C TYR A 78 -3.51 5.67 1.06
N HIS A 79 -4.27 6.77 1.09
CA HIS A 79 -3.72 8.14 1.15
C HIS A 79 -2.84 8.44 2.38
N PHE A 80 -2.98 7.69 3.50
CA PHE A 80 -2.13 7.86 4.68
C PHE A 80 -0.97 6.82 4.78
N GLY A 81 -0.72 6.04 3.73
CA GLY A 81 0.36 5.05 3.70
C GLY A 81 -0.16 3.62 3.55
N GLY A 82 0.22 2.74 4.47
CA GLY A 82 -0.17 1.34 4.49
C GLY A 82 -0.95 0.96 5.74
N LEU A 83 -1.79 -0.07 5.62
CA LEU A 83 -2.51 -0.69 6.72
C LEU A 83 -2.49 -2.21 6.55
N ALA A 84 -1.70 -2.90 7.35
CA ALA A 84 -1.80 -4.33 7.56
C ALA A 84 -2.93 -4.65 8.57
N ILE A 85 -4.03 -5.20 8.07
CA ILE A 85 -5.17 -5.66 8.86
C ILE A 85 -4.94 -7.13 9.19
N TYR A 86 -5.05 -7.49 10.47
CA TYR A 86 -5.11 -8.87 10.92
C TYR A 86 -6.16 -8.95 12.03
N GLN A 87 -7.00 -9.99 11.99
CA GLN A 87 -7.98 -10.25 13.04
C GLN A 87 -7.40 -11.32 13.98
N PRO A 88 -7.15 -10.99 15.27
CA PRO A 88 -6.92 -11.98 16.31
C PRO A 88 -8.23 -12.68 16.76
#